data_AF-A0A9X8LZH8-F1
#
_entry.id   AF-A0A9X8LZH8-F1
#
_cell.length_a   1.000
_cell.length_b   1.000
_cell.length_c   1.000
_cell.angle_alpha   90.00
_cell.angle_beta   90.00
_cell.angle_gamma   90.00
#
_symmetry.space_group_name_H-M   'P 1'
#
loop_
_entity.id
_entity.type
_entity.pdbx_description
1 polymer ?
#
loop_
_entity_poly.entity_id
_entity_poly.type
_entity_poly.pdbx_seq_one_letter_code
_entity_poly.pdbx_strand_id
1 'polypeptide(L)'
;MGYIEELREVVGSRPLNLAGVAVAVFNEQGQILLQQRRNGMWGVPGGFVELGESTEEAGRREVLEETGIEIGTLQLVSVFSGKEFFVKLPNGDEFYPITIAYLCKDITGGLLRADGVESLHVQFFNLNELPQNISPFIKKLIEQNIVSV
;
A
#
# COMPACT_ATOMS: atom_id res chain seq x y z
N MET A 1 1.91 -19.65 -3.34
CA MET A 1 1.86 -19.17 -4.73
C MET A 1 0.48 -18.58 -4.87
N GLY A 2 0.38 -17.29 -5.08
CA GLY A 2 -0.89 -16.57 -5.16
C GLY A 2 -1.50 -16.65 -6.56
N TYR A 3 -2.71 -16.13 -6.71
CA TYR A 3 -3.44 -16.23 -7.97
C TYR A 3 -2.77 -15.44 -9.11
N ILE A 4 -2.02 -14.39 -8.78
CA ILE A 4 -1.27 -13.60 -9.78
C ILE A 4 -0.16 -14.44 -10.38
N GLU A 5 0.57 -15.22 -9.56
CA GLU A 5 1.59 -16.14 -10.06
C GLU A 5 0.98 -17.21 -10.96
N GLU A 6 -0.14 -17.81 -10.54
CA GLU A 6 -0.87 -18.78 -11.38
C GLU A 6 -1.34 -18.16 -12.71
N LEU A 7 -1.83 -16.92 -12.68
CA LEU A 7 -2.21 -16.19 -13.89
C LEU A 7 -1.01 -15.95 -14.81
N ARG A 8 0.17 -15.63 -14.24
CA ARG A 8 1.42 -15.44 -14.98
C ARG A 8 1.90 -16.71 -15.68
N GLU A 9 1.65 -17.89 -15.13
CA GLU A 9 1.95 -19.16 -15.82
C GLU A 9 1.16 -19.31 -17.12
N VAL A 10 -0.06 -18.76 -17.18
CA VAL A 10 -0.94 -18.83 -18.36
C VAL A 10 -0.64 -17.74 -19.37
N VAL A 11 -0.42 -16.51 -18.91
CA VAL A 11 -0.36 -15.31 -19.77
C VAL A 11 1.06 -14.82 -20.05
N GLY A 12 2.05 -15.31 -19.33
CA GLY A 12 3.44 -14.86 -19.36
C GLY A 12 3.59 -13.41 -18.89
N SER A 13 4.59 -12.72 -19.44
CA SER A 13 4.97 -11.36 -19.04
C SER A 13 4.12 -10.25 -19.65
N ARG A 14 3.09 -10.58 -20.44
CA ARG A 14 2.24 -9.56 -21.10
C ARG A 14 1.63 -8.59 -20.06
N PRO A 15 1.41 -7.31 -20.42
CA PRO A 15 0.80 -6.35 -19.51
C PRO A 15 -0.57 -6.81 -18.98
N LEU A 16 -0.75 -6.71 -17.67
CA LEU A 16 -2.01 -6.95 -16.96
C LEU A 16 -2.49 -5.68 -16.25
N ASN A 17 -3.80 -5.49 -16.14
CA ASN A 17 -4.36 -4.60 -15.13
C ASN A 17 -4.52 -5.38 -13.84
N LEU A 18 -3.90 -4.92 -12.75
CA LEU A 18 -3.94 -5.59 -11.46
C LEU A 18 -4.57 -4.66 -10.42
N ALA A 19 -5.57 -5.15 -9.69
CA ALA A 19 -6.19 -4.39 -8.61
C ALA A 19 -5.32 -4.48 -7.36
N GLY A 20 -5.03 -3.34 -6.76
CA GLY A 20 -4.30 -3.27 -5.50
C GLY A 20 -4.84 -2.18 -4.60
N VAL A 21 -4.39 -2.18 -3.36
CA VAL A 21 -4.83 -1.26 -2.31
C VAL A 21 -3.63 -0.54 -1.71
N ALA A 22 -3.89 0.66 -1.18
CA ALA A 22 -2.90 1.41 -0.42
C ALA A 22 -3.63 2.13 0.72
N VAL A 23 -3.17 1.98 1.96
CA VAL A 23 -3.90 2.42 3.14
C VAL A 23 -3.10 3.44 3.95
N ALA A 24 -3.52 4.70 3.91
CA ALA A 24 -2.98 5.74 4.77
C ALA A 24 -3.60 5.62 6.18
N VAL A 25 -2.88 4.99 7.10
CA VAL A 25 -3.29 4.84 8.50
C VAL A 25 -2.75 6.00 9.32
N PHE A 26 -3.62 6.66 10.09
CA PHE A 26 -3.27 7.73 11.01
C PHE A 26 -3.51 7.31 12.45
N ASN A 27 -2.56 7.63 13.34
CA ASN A 27 -2.78 7.52 14.79
C ASN A 27 -3.52 8.76 15.35
N GLU A 28 -3.84 8.72 16.65
CA GLU A 28 -4.53 9.82 17.34
C GLU A 28 -3.73 11.13 17.34
N GLN A 29 -2.40 11.06 17.17
CA GLN A 29 -1.52 12.23 17.08
C GLN A 29 -1.47 12.82 15.66
N GLY A 30 -2.25 12.28 14.71
CA GLY A 30 -2.28 12.74 13.32
C GLY A 30 -1.04 12.33 12.52
N GLN A 31 -0.26 11.37 12.99
CA GLN A 31 0.92 10.86 12.31
C GLN A 31 0.53 9.74 11.35
N ILE A 32 1.18 9.68 10.19
CA ILE A 32 0.95 8.65 9.19
C ILE A 32 1.86 7.44 9.41
N LEU A 33 1.28 6.24 9.36
CA LEU A 33 2.02 4.99 9.36
C LEU A 33 2.71 4.77 8.02
N LEU A 34 4.02 4.59 8.05
CA LEU A 34 4.81 4.19 6.89
C LEU A 34 5.58 2.90 7.16
N GLN A 35 5.77 2.12 6.09
CA GLN A 35 6.64 0.95 6.05
C GLN A 35 7.81 1.18 5.08
N GLN A 36 9.01 0.80 5.49
CA GLN A 36 10.21 0.88 4.65
C GLN A 36 10.43 -0.46 3.96
N ARG A 37 10.33 -0.46 2.63
CA ARG A 37 10.63 -1.62 1.80
C ARG A 37 12.13 -1.89 1.77
N ARG A 38 12.53 -3.09 1.34
CA ARG A 38 13.95 -3.49 1.22
C ARG A 38 14.83 -2.56 0.38
N ASN A 39 14.24 -1.84 -0.58
CA ASN A 39 14.94 -0.85 -1.39
C ASN A 39 15.12 0.51 -0.68
N GLY A 40 14.77 0.60 0.60
CA GLY A 40 14.90 1.80 1.43
C GLY A 40 13.79 2.83 1.24
N MET A 41 12.80 2.56 0.38
CA MET A 41 11.66 3.46 0.13
C MET A 41 10.59 3.30 1.20
N TRP A 42 10.12 4.42 1.72
CA TRP A 42 9.00 4.49 2.66
C TRP A 42 7.68 4.65 1.90
N GLY A 43 6.72 3.79 2.20
CA GLY A 43 5.39 3.79 1.60
C GLY A 43 4.31 3.60 2.66
N VAL A 44 3.06 3.85 2.28
CA VAL A 44 1.93 3.33 3.07
C VAL A 44 1.83 1.81 2.86
N PRO A 45 1.28 1.06 3.82
CA PRO A 45 1.01 -0.35 3.61
C PRO A 45 0.00 -0.61 2.49
N GLY A 46 0.14 -1.76 1.84
CA GLY A 46 -0.76 -2.18 0.75
C GLY A 46 -0.11 -3.11 -0.27
N GLY A 47 -0.96 -3.87 -0.93
CA GLY A 47 -0.58 -4.88 -1.91
C GLY A 47 -1.70 -5.17 -2.91
N PHE A 48 -1.66 -6.34 -3.54
CA PHE A 48 -2.69 -6.73 -4.50
C PHE A 48 -3.90 -7.34 -3.80
N VAL A 49 -5.07 -7.24 -4.45
CA VAL A 49 -6.33 -7.82 -3.95
C VAL A 49 -6.35 -9.31 -4.29
N GLU A 50 -6.56 -10.17 -3.29
CA GLU A 50 -6.66 -11.63 -3.50
C GLU A 50 -8.01 -12.06 -4.08
N LEU A 51 -8.08 -13.28 -4.63
CA LEU A 51 -9.34 -13.80 -5.19
C LEU A 51 -10.43 -13.91 -4.12
N GLY A 52 -11.58 -13.31 -4.41
CA GLY A 52 -12.75 -13.34 -3.52
C GLY A 52 -12.71 -12.31 -2.40
N GLU A 53 -11.61 -11.55 -2.27
CA GLU A 53 -11.44 -10.51 -1.29
C GLU A 53 -12.06 -9.18 -1.78
N SER A 54 -12.76 -8.46 -0.91
CA SER A 54 -13.09 -7.05 -1.12
C SER A 54 -11.83 -6.18 -0.99
N THR A 55 -11.84 -5.00 -1.61
CA THR A 55 -10.70 -4.07 -1.48
C THR A 55 -10.51 -3.60 -0.04
N GLU A 56 -11.56 -3.55 0.76
CA GLU A 56 -11.46 -3.26 2.18
C GLU A 56 -10.86 -4.41 3.00
N GLU A 57 -11.18 -5.66 2.67
CA GLU A 57 -10.55 -6.83 3.30
C GLU A 57 -9.05 -6.87 2.97
N ALA A 58 -8.69 -6.67 1.69
CA ALA A 58 -7.29 -6.58 1.26
C ALA A 58 -6.54 -5.47 2.00
N GLY A 59 -7.15 -4.29 2.13
CA GLY A 59 -6.54 -3.18 2.86
C GLY A 59 -6.23 -3.53 4.32
N ARG A 60 -7.14 -4.24 5.01
CA ARG A 60 -6.92 -4.65 6.41
C ARG A 60 -5.87 -5.76 6.52
N ARG A 61 -5.92 -6.75 5.63
CA ARG A 61 -4.95 -7.84 5.57
C ARG A 61 -3.54 -7.30 5.38
N GLU A 62 -3.32 -6.46 4.38
CA GLU A 62 -2.01 -5.88 4.05
C GLU A 62 -1.45 -5.06 5.21
N VAL A 63 -2.27 -4.20 5.84
CA VAL A 63 -1.81 -3.43 7.01
C VAL A 63 -1.41 -4.36 8.15
N LEU A 64 -2.20 -5.40 8.42
CA LEU A 64 -1.90 -6.36 9.47
C LEU A 64 -0.62 -7.15 9.17
N GLU A 65 -0.47 -7.68 7.95
CA GLU A 65 0.67 -8.48 7.52
C GLU A 65 1.96 -7.67 7.56
N GLU A 66 1.99 -6.48 6.96
CA GLU A 66 3.20 -5.68 6.79
C GLU A 66 3.62 -4.95 8.08
N THR A 67 2.65 -4.62 8.95
CA THR A 67 2.90 -3.69 10.08
C THR A 67 2.44 -4.18 11.45
N GLY A 68 1.70 -5.29 11.52
CA GLY A 68 1.26 -5.91 12.78
C GLY A 68 0.12 -5.18 13.50
N ILE A 69 -0.46 -4.13 12.90
CA ILE A 69 -1.56 -3.34 13.47
C ILE A 69 -2.89 -3.70 12.82
N GLU A 70 -3.93 -3.76 13.64
CA GLU A 70 -5.30 -4.03 13.21
C GLU A 70 -6.05 -2.71 13.04
N ILE A 71 -6.75 -2.54 11.92
CA ILE A 71 -7.43 -1.28 11.58
C ILE A 71 -8.92 -1.50 11.30
N GLY A 72 -9.72 -0.47 11.62
CA GLY A 72 -11.17 -0.51 11.54
C GLY A 72 -11.73 -0.04 10.19
N THR A 73 -12.45 1.08 10.23
CA THR A 73 -13.20 1.58 9.06
C THR A 73 -12.27 2.26 8.05
N LEU A 74 -12.33 1.80 6.81
CA LEU A 74 -11.61 2.37 5.67
C LEU A 74 -12.48 3.37 4.93
N GLN A 75 -11.94 4.57 4.71
CA GLN A 75 -12.58 5.61 3.90
C GLN A 75 -11.93 5.65 2.52
N LEU A 76 -12.72 5.41 1.47
CA LEU A 76 -12.23 5.53 0.10
C LEU A 76 -11.80 6.97 -0.17
N VAL A 77 -10.56 7.12 -0.58
CA VAL A 77 -9.93 8.40 -0.90
C VAL A 77 -10.00 8.67 -2.39
N SER A 78 -9.48 7.73 -3.19
CA SER A 78 -9.29 7.89 -4.62
C SER A 78 -8.96 6.54 -5.27
N VAL A 79 -8.99 6.50 -6.59
CA VAL A 79 -8.48 5.38 -7.38
C VAL A 79 -7.41 5.90 -8.32
N PHE A 80 -6.20 5.38 -8.17
CA PHE A 80 -5.05 5.75 -9.00
C PHE A 80 -4.85 4.68 -10.07
N SER A 81 -4.97 5.08 -11.33
CA SER A 81 -4.80 4.20 -12.49
C SER A 81 -4.40 5.02 -13.71
N GLY A 82 -3.89 4.36 -14.74
CA GLY A 82 -3.49 5.02 -15.99
C GLY A 82 -2.08 4.63 -16.46
N LYS A 83 -1.73 5.09 -17.66
CA LYS A 83 -0.47 4.75 -18.32
C LYS A 83 0.77 5.18 -17.54
N GLU A 84 0.65 6.22 -16.72
CA GLU A 84 1.72 6.77 -15.89
C GLU A 84 2.10 5.87 -14.71
N PHE A 85 1.26 4.89 -14.38
CA PHE A 85 1.51 3.93 -13.30
C PHE A 85 2.09 2.60 -13.80
N PHE A 86 2.49 2.52 -15.08
CA PHE A 86 3.11 1.32 -15.64
C PHE A 86 4.29 0.83 -14.80
N VAL A 87 4.29 -0.47 -14.49
CA VAL A 87 5.39 -1.15 -13.80
C VAL A 87 5.92 -2.27 -14.69
N LYS A 88 7.25 -2.33 -14.77
CA LYS A 88 7.99 -3.47 -15.31
C LYS A 88 8.93 -4.02 -14.25
N LEU A 89 8.72 -5.27 -13.87
CA LEU A 89 9.53 -5.96 -12.87
C LEU A 89 10.84 -6.50 -13.49
N PRO A 90 11.88 -6.77 -12.67
CA PRO A 90 13.15 -7.32 -13.15
C PRO A 90 13.02 -8.67 -13.87
N ASN A 91 12.01 -9.48 -13.52
CA ASN A 91 11.70 -10.74 -14.18
C ASN A 91 11.02 -10.57 -15.55
N GLY A 92 10.74 -9.32 -15.96
CA GLY A 92 10.12 -8.98 -17.23
C GLY A 92 8.61 -8.82 -17.17
N ASP A 93 7.96 -9.12 -16.04
CA ASP A 93 6.51 -8.98 -15.90
C ASP A 93 6.08 -7.51 -15.95
N GLU A 94 5.02 -7.26 -16.71
CA GLU A 94 4.48 -5.93 -16.93
C GLU A 94 3.07 -5.82 -16.38
N PHE A 95 2.75 -4.71 -15.71
CA PHE A 95 1.39 -4.44 -15.25
C PHE A 95 1.10 -2.94 -15.09
N TYR A 96 -0.20 -2.62 -15.13
CA TYR A 96 -0.77 -1.33 -14.76
C TYR A 96 -1.59 -1.55 -13.48
N PRO A 97 -1.14 -1.02 -12.33
CA PRO A 97 -1.92 -1.10 -11.11
C PRO A 97 -3.15 -0.20 -11.20
N ILE A 98 -4.28 -0.73 -10.75
CA ILE A 98 -5.46 0.03 -10.37
C ILE A 98 -5.43 0.05 -8.83
N THR A 99 -4.90 1.13 -8.27
CA THR A 99 -4.68 1.25 -6.82
C THR A 99 -5.85 1.98 -6.18
N ILE A 100 -6.62 1.26 -5.36
CA ILE A 100 -7.68 1.79 -4.53
C ILE A 100 -7.04 2.34 -3.25
N ALA A 101 -7.09 3.65 -3.08
CA ALA A 101 -6.52 4.33 -1.93
C ALA A 101 -7.55 4.48 -0.82
N TYR A 102 -7.19 4.07 0.39
CA TYR A 102 -8.00 4.25 1.58
C TYR A 102 -7.28 5.10 2.61
N LEU A 103 -8.06 5.75 3.48
CA LEU A 103 -7.62 6.39 4.70
C LEU A 103 -8.27 5.69 5.90
N CYS A 104 -7.49 5.48 6.95
CA CYS A 104 -7.96 4.95 8.23
C CYS A 104 -7.48 5.83 9.38
N LYS A 105 -8.35 6.09 10.35
CA LYS A 105 -8.01 6.79 11.62
C LYS A 105 -8.33 5.93 12.84
N ASP A 106 -8.72 4.69 12.62
CA ASP A 106 -9.24 3.78 13.63
C ASP A 106 -8.30 2.57 13.74
N ILE A 107 -7.37 2.64 14.70
CA ILE A 107 -6.49 1.53 15.05
C ILE A 107 -7.16 0.76 16.18
N THR A 108 -7.49 -0.49 15.91
CA THR A 108 -8.35 -1.31 16.78
C THR A 108 -7.56 -2.31 17.63
N GLY A 109 -6.29 -2.55 17.30
CA GLY A 109 -5.46 -3.52 17.99
C GLY A 109 -4.11 -3.73 17.31
N GLY A 110 -3.44 -4.82 17.71
CA GLY A 110 -2.14 -5.22 17.17
C GLY A 110 -0.92 -4.55 17.83
N LEU A 111 0.26 -4.96 17.39
CA LEU A 111 1.55 -4.44 17.86
C LEU A 111 2.37 -4.03 16.65
N LEU A 112 2.74 -2.75 16.59
CA LEU A 112 3.53 -2.19 15.51
C LEU A 112 4.86 -2.95 15.36
N ARG A 113 4.97 -3.72 14.29
CA ARG A 113 6.12 -4.56 13.98
C ARG A 113 6.15 -4.86 12.48
N ALA A 114 7.31 -4.63 11.87
CA ALA A 114 7.53 -5.00 10.49
C ALA A 114 7.55 -6.54 10.35
N ASP A 115 7.02 -7.05 9.25
CA ASP A 115 7.02 -8.47 8.92
C ASP A 115 8.44 -9.07 8.80
N GLY A 116 9.44 -8.23 8.49
CA GLY A 116 10.82 -8.63 8.22
C GLY A 116 11.01 -9.32 6.85
N VAL A 117 9.94 -9.41 6.06
CA VAL A 117 9.95 -10.05 4.73
C VAL A 117 9.88 -8.96 3.67
N GLU A 118 8.80 -8.20 3.61
CA GLU A 118 8.59 -7.10 2.65
C GLU A 118 9.00 -5.75 3.25
N SER A 119 8.66 -5.55 4.53
CA SER A 119 8.93 -4.37 5.32
C SER A 119 10.13 -4.62 6.25
N LEU A 120 11.13 -3.73 6.20
CA LEU A 120 12.26 -3.76 7.14
C LEU A 120 11.98 -2.96 8.40
N HIS A 121 11.24 -1.86 8.26
CA HIS A 121 10.91 -0.95 9.33
C HIS A 121 9.48 -0.44 9.16
N VAL A 122 8.82 -0.16 10.29
CA VAL A 122 7.49 0.45 10.32
C VAL A 122 7.49 1.53 11.39
N GLN A 123 6.95 2.70 11.06
CA GLN A 123 6.98 3.84 11.97
C GLN A 123 5.89 4.85 11.61
N PHE A 124 5.39 5.55 12.64
CA PHE A 124 4.54 6.72 12.49
C PHE A 124 5.38 7.98 12.29
N PHE A 125 5.03 8.79 11.31
CA PHE A 125 5.71 10.04 10.97
C PHE A 125 4.76 11.22 11.03
N ASN A 126 5.23 12.36 11.54
CA ASN A 126 4.55 13.63 11.32
C ASN A 126 4.57 13.93 9.82
N LEU A 127 3.47 14.44 9.27
CA LEU A 127 3.39 14.83 7.86
C LEU A 127 4.42 15.92 7.48
N ASN A 128 4.91 16.67 8.48
CA ASN A 128 5.88 17.75 8.32
C ASN A 128 7.33 17.25 8.45
N GLU A 129 7.52 15.98 8.82
CA GLU A 129 8.82 15.35 9.09
C GLU A 129 8.92 14.00 8.39
N LEU A 130 8.38 13.92 7.16
CA LEU A 130 8.44 12.71 6.35
C LEU A 130 9.89 12.37 5.96
N PRO A 131 10.23 11.08 5.82
CA PRO A 131 11.55 10.67 5.35
C PRO A 131 11.78 11.14 3.90
N GLN A 132 13.04 11.33 3.51
CA GLN A 132 13.35 11.85 2.17
C GLN A 132 12.93 10.90 1.04
N ASN A 133 13.06 9.58 1.26
CA ASN A 133 12.78 8.55 0.26
C ASN A 133 11.35 7.99 0.41
N ILE A 134 10.34 8.82 0.18
CA ILE A 134 8.92 8.39 0.17
C ILE A 134 8.45 7.98 -1.22
N SER A 135 7.48 7.07 -1.24
CA SER A 135 6.85 6.58 -2.47
C SER A 135 6.13 7.71 -3.22
N PRO A 136 6.08 7.65 -4.56
CA PRO A 136 5.33 8.63 -5.36
C PRO A 136 3.85 8.73 -4.98
N PHE A 137 3.27 7.65 -4.46
CA PHE A 137 1.89 7.62 -4.00
C PHE A 137 1.66 8.57 -2.82
N ILE A 138 2.55 8.59 -1.82
CA ILE A 138 2.45 9.51 -0.67
C ILE A 138 2.52 10.96 -1.14
N LYS A 139 3.43 11.26 -2.08
CA LYS A 139 3.51 12.59 -2.69
C LYS A 139 2.20 12.99 -3.35
N LYS A 140 1.57 12.10 -4.12
CA LYS A 140 0.25 12.35 -4.73
C LYS A 140 -0.85 12.59 -3.70
N LEU A 141 -0.88 11.84 -2.60
CA LEU A 141 -1.86 12.07 -1.52
C LEU A 141 -1.73 13.47 -0.92
N ILE A 142 -0.50 13.94 -0.70
CA ILE A 142 -0.22 15.28 -0.17
C ILE A 142 -0.58 16.36 -1.21
N GLU A 143 -0.13 16.20 -2.46
CA GLU A 143 -0.38 17.14 -3.55
C GLU A 143 -1.88 17.35 -3.83
N GLN A 144 -2.69 16.30 -3.67
CA GLN A 144 -4.14 16.35 -3.86
C GLN A 144 -4.90 16.88 -2.63
N ASN A 145 -4.21 17.35 -1.59
CA ASN A 145 -4.77 17.78 -0.30
C ASN A 145 -5.67 16.71 0.36
N ILE A 146 -5.41 15.44 0.08
CA ILE A 146 -6.14 14.33 0.69
C ILE A 146 -5.68 14.15 2.13
N VAL A 147 -4.39 14.36 2.37
CA VAL A 147 -3.77 14.39 3.70
C VAL A 147 -3.12 15.76 3.88
N SER A 148 -3.48 16.49 4.94
CA SER A 148 -3.05 17.88 5.16
C SER A 148 -1.90 17.97 6.16
N VAL A 149 -0.84 18.67 5.76
CA VAL A 149 0.28 19.19 6.58
C VAL A 149 -0.18 20.41 7.38
#